data_AF-A0A2K8LU05-F1
#
_entry.id   AF-A0A2K8LU05-F1
#
_cell.length_a   1.000
_cell.length_b   1.000
_cell.length_c   1.000
_cell.angle_alpha   90.00
_cell.angle_beta   90.00
_cell.angle_gamma   90.00
#
_symmetry.space_group_name_H-M   'P 1'
#
loop_
_entity.id
_entity.type
_entity.pdbx_description
1 polymer ?
#
loop_
_entity_poly.entity_id
_entity_poly.type
_entity_poly.pdbx_seq_one_letter_code
_entity_poly.pdbx_strand_id
1 'polypeptide(L)'
;MEGPSSLARRAGTRDDPYAQMREARKQPLLLHSMAVFREIFEVVFAHREIRSVVEVGVESGQVSGMYVELGAKAVYCVDPGATAQLRATLAENPALHLVTTPSPEVLPELPVADLYVLDGDHNYAVVERELSWIFDNAPDAVVVMHDLLWPCARRDLYYEPSPLAPEDKHATSADGPTAWHDELTPAGFVGAGAFTVAQHAGGERNGVATAVEDVLARPGNEQWRFGLVPAVFGMGVLYRAADQGLEDALRPYTESDLLATMENNRVALYTRVLQMQYEAAAQAGHADQLAETVSAQRREIDRLNAELHRAWEALRIHR
;
A
#
# COMPACT_ATOMS: atom_id res chain seq x y z
N MET A 1 36.06 20.59 -3.49
CA MET A 1 35.70 19.20 -3.84
C MET A 1 34.32 18.97 -3.27
N GLU A 2 33.28 19.06 -4.11
CA GLU A 2 31.95 18.59 -3.72
C GLU A 2 32.08 17.09 -3.42
N GLY A 3 31.51 16.66 -2.28
CA GLY A 3 31.56 15.26 -1.87
C GLY A 3 30.87 14.36 -2.89
N PRO A 4 31.14 13.05 -2.88
CA PRO A 4 30.42 12.11 -3.75
C PRO A 4 28.91 12.26 -3.54
N SER A 5 28.16 12.27 -4.64
CA SER A 5 26.70 12.40 -4.64
C SER A 5 26.07 11.36 -3.72
N SER A 6 24.87 11.65 -3.19
CA SER A 6 24.08 10.74 -2.34
C SER A 6 24.02 9.31 -2.93
N LEU A 7 23.84 9.21 -4.25
CA LEU A 7 23.83 7.95 -5.00
C LEU A 7 25.17 7.21 -4.96
N ALA A 8 26.29 7.92 -5.13
CA ALA A 8 27.63 7.32 -5.07
C ALA A 8 27.97 6.78 -3.68
N ARG A 9 27.41 7.35 -2.60
CA ARG A 9 27.56 6.80 -1.25
C ARG A 9 26.73 5.54 -1.03
N ARG A 10 25.53 5.47 -1.63
CA ARG A 10 24.63 4.30 -1.55
C ARG A 10 25.14 3.11 -2.36
N ALA A 11 25.89 3.35 -3.44
CA ALA A 11 26.49 2.30 -4.26
C ALA A 11 27.63 1.54 -3.58
N GLY A 12 28.21 2.09 -2.50
CA GLY A 12 29.43 1.58 -1.87
C GLY A 12 30.69 2.19 -2.47
N THR A 13 31.81 1.99 -1.78
CA THR A 13 33.13 2.50 -2.19
C THR A 13 34.08 1.33 -2.44
N ARG A 14 35.28 1.61 -2.96
CA ARG A 14 36.34 0.60 -3.08
C ARG A 14 36.63 -0.08 -1.73
N ASP A 15 36.59 0.68 -0.63
CA ASP A 15 36.90 0.21 0.71
C ASP A 15 35.66 -0.33 1.46
N ASP A 16 34.45 -0.11 0.91
CA ASP A 16 33.20 -0.67 1.39
C ASP A 16 32.30 -1.14 0.23
N PRO A 17 32.64 -2.25 -0.44
CA PRO A 17 31.95 -2.71 -1.64
C PRO A 17 30.56 -3.32 -1.36
N TYR A 18 30.21 -3.52 -0.08
CA TYR A 18 28.96 -4.18 0.32
C TYR A 18 27.91 -3.20 0.87
N ALA A 19 28.17 -1.90 0.84
CA ALA A 19 27.25 -0.89 1.37
C ALA A 19 25.85 -1.01 0.78
N GLN A 20 25.75 -1.08 -0.55
CA GLN A 20 24.47 -1.22 -1.25
C GLN A 20 23.70 -2.46 -0.78
N MET A 21 24.36 -3.62 -0.71
CA MET A 21 23.72 -4.87 -0.28
C MET A 21 23.23 -4.77 1.17
N ARG A 22 23.98 -4.11 2.06
CA ARG A 22 23.54 -3.92 3.45
C ARG A 22 22.36 -2.97 3.55
N GLU A 23 22.32 -1.90 2.76
CA GLU A 23 21.16 -1.01 2.71
C GLU A 23 19.93 -1.73 2.15
N ALA A 24 20.07 -2.54 1.11
CA ALA A 24 18.98 -3.35 0.57
C ALA A 24 18.37 -4.30 1.63
N ARG A 25 19.19 -4.88 2.52
CA ARG A 25 18.72 -5.77 3.61
C ARG A 25 17.95 -5.05 4.72
N LYS A 26 18.12 -3.73 4.85
CA LYS A 26 17.40 -2.93 5.87
C LYS A 26 16.02 -2.51 5.39
N GLN A 27 15.76 -2.55 4.09
CA GLN A 27 14.47 -2.15 3.55
C GLN A 27 13.41 -3.22 3.83
N PRO A 28 12.17 -2.81 4.15
CA PRO A 28 11.06 -3.75 4.20
C PRO A 28 10.82 -4.34 2.80
N LEU A 29 10.36 -5.59 2.75
CA LEU A 29 10.02 -6.23 1.47
C LEU A 29 8.79 -5.55 0.83
N LEU A 30 7.81 -5.16 1.64
CA LEU A 30 6.64 -4.40 1.20
C LEU A 30 6.96 -2.90 1.24
N LEU A 31 7.33 -2.36 0.09
CA LEU A 31 7.30 -0.91 -0.15
C LEU A 31 5.86 -0.51 -0.49
N HIS A 32 5.34 0.50 0.20
CA HIS A 32 3.98 1.02 0.04
C HIS A 32 3.89 2.52 0.37
N SER A 33 4.65 3.00 1.36
CA SER A 33 4.61 4.41 1.79
C SER A 33 4.96 5.44 0.70
N MET A 34 4.16 6.52 0.63
CA MET A 34 4.41 7.71 -0.20
C MET A 34 5.77 8.40 0.02
N ALA A 35 6.44 8.16 1.16
CA ALA A 35 7.77 8.72 1.42
C ALA A 35 8.83 8.28 0.39
N VAL A 36 8.65 7.12 -0.26
CA VAL A 36 9.60 6.65 -1.29
C VAL A 36 9.62 7.56 -2.52
N PHE A 37 8.57 8.36 -2.72
CA PHE A 37 8.44 9.29 -3.84
C PHE A 37 8.84 10.72 -3.53
N ARG A 38 9.63 10.95 -2.48
CA ARG A 38 10.14 12.29 -2.12
C ARG A 38 10.70 13.06 -3.31
N GLU A 39 11.44 12.40 -4.19
CA GLU A 39 12.02 13.02 -5.39
C GLU A 39 10.96 13.56 -6.36
N ILE A 40 9.81 12.89 -6.46
CA ILE A 40 8.68 13.37 -7.28
C ILE A 40 8.02 14.58 -6.61
N PHE A 41 7.85 14.56 -5.29
CA PHE A 41 7.37 15.73 -4.56
C PHE A 41 8.31 16.93 -4.69
N GLU A 42 9.63 16.71 -4.64
CA GLU A 42 10.63 17.76 -4.89
C GLU A 42 10.45 18.39 -6.28
N VAL A 43 10.15 17.59 -7.31
CA VAL A 43 9.82 18.09 -8.66
C VAL A 43 8.53 18.94 -8.64
N VAL A 44 7.47 18.47 -7.97
CA VAL A 44 6.20 19.21 -7.86
C VAL A 44 6.41 20.57 -7.17
N PHE A 45 7.07 20.59 -6.01
CA PHE A 45 7.35 21.81 -5.24
C PHE A 45 8.32 22.77 -5.96
N ALA A 46 9.18 22.27 -6.85
CA ALA A 46 10.06 23.11 -7.66
C ALA A 46 9.32 23.86 -8.78
N HIS A 47 8.19 23.33 -9.25
CA HIS A 47 7.44 23.89 -10.39
C HIS A 47 6.14 24.59 -9.97
N ARG A 48 5.65 24.32 -8.76
CA ARG A 48 4.42 24.90 -8.22
C ARG A 48 4.67 25.43 -6.82
N GLU A 49 4.12 26.59 -6.52
CA GLU A 49 4.16 27.12 -5.16
C GLU A 49 3.14 26.38 -4.29
N ILE A 50 3.61 25.40 -3.53
CA ILE A 50 2.78 24.60 -2.62
C ILE A 50 2.90 25.16 -1.20
N ARG A 51 1.84 25.82 -0.71
CA ARG A 51 1.76 26.36 0.65
C ARG A 51 0.80 25.56 1.53
N SER A 52 -0.25 25.00 0.96
CA SER A 52 -1.20 24.14 1.66
C SER A 52 -1.27 22.75 1.03
N VAL A 53 -1.31 21.73 1.89
CA VAL A 53 -1.44 20.33 1.49
C VAL A 53 -2.62 19.70 2.22
N VAL A 54 -3.42 18.89 1.52
CA VAL A 54 -4.34 17.93 2.13
C VAL A 54 -3.80 16.54 1.85
N GLU A 55 -3.47 15.79 2.90
CA GLU A 55 -3.01 14.40 2.81
C GLU A 55 -4.10 13.49 3.37
N VAL A 56 -4.59 12.58 2.54
CA VAL A 56 -5.56 11.55 2.90
C VAL A 56 -4.83 10.22 3.00
N GLY A 57 -4.97 9.53 4.14
CA GLY A 57 -4.23 8.29 4.41
C GLY A 57 -2.86 8.57 5.01
N VAL A 58 -2.85 8.94 6.29
CA VAL A 58 -1.65 9.45 6.96
C VAL A 58 -0.84 8.33 7.64
N GLU A 59 -1.55 7.27 8.06
CA GLU A 59 -1.02 6.09 8.77
C GLU A 59 -0.20 6.47 10.02
N SER A 60 1.12 6.60 9.87
CA SER A 60 2.07 6.90 10.94
C SER A 60 2.39 8.39 11.08
N GLY A 61 2.05 9.21 10.09
CA GLY A 61 2.32 10.65 10.08
C GLY A 61 3.78 11.03 9.83
N GLN A 62 4.66 10.03 9.61
CA GLN A 62 6.07 10.28 9.34
C GLN A 62 6.28 10.97 7.99
N VAL A 63 5.39 10.72 7.01
CA VAL A 63 5.48 11.31 5.67
C VAL A 63 5.02 12.77 5.68
N SER A 64 4.01 13.12 6.47
CA SER A 64 3.39 14.45 6.48
C SER A 64 4.39 15.59 6.73
N GLY A 65 5.41 15.35 7.57
CA GLY A 65 6.47 16.32 7.85
C GLY A 65 7.32 16.67 6.63
N MET A 66 7.46 15.75 5.67
CA MET A 66 8.20 15.96 4.42
C MET A 66 7.65 17.15 3.64
N TYR A 67 6.32 17.33 3.56
CA TYR A 67 5.75 18.45 2.81
C TYR A 67 6.11 19.80 3.43
N VAL A 68 6.19 19.85 4.77
CA VAL A 68 6.64 21.05 5.50
C VAL A 68 8.11 21.33 5.22
N GLU A 69 8.96 20.30 5.21
CA GLU A 69 10.38 20.42 4.82
C GLU A 69 10.54 20.95 3.39
N LEU A 70 9.66 20.55 2.48
CA LEU A 70 9.67 21.00 1.08
C LEU A 70 9.10 22.41 0.89
N GLY A 71 8.39 22.97 1.89
CA GLY A 71 8.00 24.38 1.90
C GLY A 71 6.56 24.66 2.33
N ALA A 72 5.72 23.62 2.49
CA ALA A 72 4.33 23.77 2.90
C ALA A 72 4.23 24.45 4.27
N LYS A 73 3.20 25.29 4.44
CA LYS A 73 2.92 26.04 5.67
C LYS A 73 1.82 25.41 6.51
N ALA A 74 0.92 24.67 5.87
CA ALA A 74 -0.13 23.92 6.52
C ALA A 74 -0.34 22.58 5.79
N VAL A 75 -0.46 21.50 6.55
CA VAL A 75 -0.78 20.16 6.04
C VAL A 75 -1.97 19.64 6.83
N TYR A 76 -3.10 19.47 6.17
CA TYR A 76 -4.30 18.85 6.73
C TYR A 76 -4.20 17.34 6.54
N CYS A 77 -3.94 16.64 7.63
CA CYS A 77 -3.69 15.20 7.70
C CYS A 77 -5.04 14.50 8.00
N VAL A 78 -5.69 13.97 6.98
CA VAL A 78 -7.00 13.30 7.04
C VAL A 78 -6.81 11.80 7.30
N ASP A 79 -7.16 11.37 8.49
CA ASP A 79 -7.09 9.97 8.92
C ASP A 79 -8.20 9.66 9.95
N PRO A 80 -9.32 9.04 9.52
CA PRO A 80 -10.41 8.68 10.42
C PRO A 80 -10.01 7.67 11.50
N GLY A 81 -9.01 6.83 11.22
CA GLY A 81 -8.48 5.79 12.08
C GLY A 81 -7.36 6.25 13.02
N ALA A 82 -7.15 7.57 13.18
CA ALA A 82 -5.96 8.12 13.80
C ALA A 82 -5.65 7.56 15.20
N THR A 83 -4.56 6.79 15.27
CA THR A 83 -4.04 6.16 16.48
C THR A 83 -3.48 7.19 17.47
N ALA A 84 -3.28 6.78 18.73
CA ALA A 84 -2.62 7.61 19.73
C ALA A 84 -1.18 8.00 19.31
N GLN A 85 -0.47 7.08 18.64
CA GLN A 85 0.86 7.33 18.13
C GLN A 85 0.85 8.40 17.03
N LEU A 86 -0.07 8.28 16.06
CA LEU A 86 -0.22 9.28 15.00
C LEU A 86 -0.50 10.67 15.58
N ARG A 87 -1.42 10.76 16.55
CA ARG A 87 -1.75 12.02 17.24
C ARG A 87 -0.53 12.64 17.91
N ALA A 88 0.30 11.82 18.57
CA ALA A 88 1.53 12.29 19.19
C ALA A 88 2.51 12.81 18.14
N THR A 89 2.74 12.06 17.05
CA THR A 89 3.64 12.45 15.96
C THR A 89 3.20 13.76 15.30
N LEU A 90 1.92 13.94 14.98
CA LEU A 90 1.44 15.18 14.36
C LEU A 90 1.53 16.38 15.32
N ALA A 91 1.34 16.17 16.63
CA ALA A 91 1.43 17.23 17.63
C ALA A 91 2.85 17.80 17.79
N GLU A 92 3.89 17.10 17.32
CA GLU A 92 5.28 17.59 17.33
C GLU A 92 5.51 18.73 16.33
N ASN A 93 4.64 18.88 15.33
CA ASN A 93 4.76 19.90 14.30
C ASN A 93 3.46 20.73 14.17
N PRO A 94 3.46 22.02 14.55
CA PRO A 94 2.25 22.85 14.55
C PRO A 94 1.68 23.14 13.15
N ALA A 95 2.43 22.86 12.09
CA ALA A 95 1.94 22.96 10.71
C ALA A 95 1.10 21.74 10.28
N LEU A 96 1.08 20.67 11.08
CA LEU A 96 0.31 19.46 10.81
C LEU A 96 -1.02 19.52 11.58
N HIS A 97 -2.13 19.40 10.84
CA HIS A 97 -3.48 19.49 11.38
C HIS A 97 -4.20 18.16 11.19
N LEU A 98 -4.39 17.41 12.28
CA LEU A 98 -5.13 16.16 12.23
C LEU A 98 -6.63 16.41 12.00
N VAL A 99 -7.20 15.67 11.05
CA VAL A 99 -8.60 15.66 10.69
C VAL A 99 -9.09 14.21 10.72
N THR A 100 -10.12 13.91 11.52
CA THR A 100 -10.60 12.53 11.74
C THR A 100 -11.92 12.22 11.06
N THR A 101 -12.42 13.15 10.25
CA THR A 101 -13.61 12.95 9.43
C THR A 101 -13.18 12.33 8.09
N PRO A 102 -13.93 11.35 7.54
CA PRO A 102 -13.63 10.76 6.23
C PRO A 102 -13.46 11.80 5.13
N SER A 103 -12.53 11.55 4.20
CA SER A 103 -12.13 12.51 3.16
C SER A 103 -13.29 12.98 2.28
N PRO A 104 -14.19 12.13 1.75
CA PRO A 104 -15.32 12.62 0.94
C PRO A 104 -16.26 13.58 1.69
N GLU A 105 -16.30 13.50 3.02
CA GLU A 105 -17.16 14.34 3.85
C GLU A 105 -16.45 15.64 4.26
N VAL A 106 -15.15 15.57 4.53
CA VAL A 106 -14.41 16.71 5.09
C VAL A 106 -13.79 17.63 4.06
N LEU A 107 -13.55 17.16 2.83
CA LEU A 107 -12.98 17.98 1.76
C LEU A 107 -13.74 19.31 1.56
N PRO A 108 -15.10 19.35 1.53
CA PRO A 108 -15.87 20.60 1.47
C PRO A 108 -15.68 21.57 2.64
N GLU A 109 -15.21 21.08 3.79
CA GLU A 109 -15.02 21.86 5.02
C GLU A 109 -13.59 22.41 5.15
N LEU A 110 -12.63 21.77 4.47
CA LEU A 110 -11.23 22.19 4.49
C LEU A 110 -11.00 23.36 3.51
N PRO A 111 -10.01 24.23 3.79
CA PRO A 111 -9.54 25.18 2.80
C PRO A 111 -9.05 24.45 1.53
N VAL A 112 -9.35 25.02 0.38
CA VAL A 112 -8.77 24.55 -0.89
C VAL A 112 -7.25 24.58 -0.79
N ALA A 113 -6.61 23.47 -1.17
CA ALA A 113 -5.18 23.28 -1.05
C ALA A 113 -4.47 23.35 -2.40
N ASP A 114 -3.17 23.66 -2.37
CA ASP A 114 -2.34 23.68 -3.58
C ASP A 114 -1.97 22.25 -4.03
N LEU A 115 -1.87 21.32 -3.08
CA LEU A 115 -1.55 19.91 -3.30
C LEU A 115 -2.52 19.01 -2.52
N TYR A 116 -3.09 18.03 -3.20
CA TYR A 116 -3.84 16.93 -2.60
C TYR A 116 -3.04 15.64 -2.76
N VAL A 117 -2.85 14.89 -1.68
CA VAL A 117 -2.20 13.56 -1.69
C VAL A 117 -3.26 12.55 -1.25
N LEU A 118 -3.64 11.64 -2.14
CA LEU A 118 -4.69 10.64 -1.90
C LEU A 118 -4.05 9.24 -1.81
N ASP A 119 -3.92 8.73 -0.59
CA ASP A 119 -3.36 7.41 -0.27
C ASP A 119 -4.15 6.76 0.89
N GLY A 120 -5.45 7.03 0.97
CA GLY A 120 -6.33 6.49 2.01
C GLY A 120 -6.99 5.18 1.60
N ASP A 121 -8.20 5.30 1.04
CA ASP A 121 -8.99 4.16 0.60
C ASP A 121 -8.63 3.76 -0.84
N HIS A 122 -8.29 2.50 -1.05
CA HIS A 122 -7.90 1.98 -2.37
C HIS A 122 -9.09 1.35 -3.11
N ASN A 123 -10.18 2.10 -3.24
CA ASN A 123 -11.37 1.70 -3.97
C ASN A 123 -11.95 2.84 -4.81
N TYR A 124 -12.68 2.45 -5.86
CA TYR A 124 -13.26 3.37 -6.82
C TYR A 124 -14.19 4.39 -6.15
N ALA A 125 -15.07 3.95 -5.26
CA ALA A 125 -16.16 4.78 -4.73
C ALA A 125 -15.67 6.00 -3.94
N VAL A 126 -14.57 5.84 -3.19
CA VAL A 126 -13.97 6.95 -2.43
C VAL A 126 -13.17 7.87 -3.34
N VAL A 127 -12.26 7.29 -4.13
CA VAL A 127 -11.32 8.05 -4.98
C VAL A 127 -12.08 8.87 -6.02
N GLU A 128 -13.12 8.32 -6.62
CA GLU A 128 -13.96 9.04 -7.58
C GLU A 128 -14.61 10.28 -6.95
N ARG A 129 -15.12 10.17 -5.71
CA ARG A 129 -15.77 11.28 -5.00
C ARG A 129 -14.77 12.36 -4.61
N GLU A 130 -13.60 11.96 -4.13
CA GLU A 130 -12.51 12.88 -3.79
C GLU A 130 -12.06 13.67 -5.03
N LEU A 131 -11.74 12.96 -6.12
CA LEU A 131 -11.30 13.59 -7.37
C LEU A 131 -12.36 14.48 -7.99
N SER A 132 -13.62 14.06 -7.98
CA SER A 132 -14.73 14.88 -8.48
C SER A 132 -14.83 16.21 -7.72
N TRP A 133 -14.76 16.16 -6.39
CA TRP A 133 -14.77 17.37 -5.59
C TRP A 133 -13.56 18.26 -5.88
N ILE A 134 -12.36 17.69 -5.97
CA ILE A 134 -11.13 18.44 -6.25
C ILE A 134 -11.20 19.12 -7.62
N PHE A 135 -11.67 18.41 -8.65
CA PHE A 135 -11.75 18.96 -10.01
C PHE A 135 -12.71 20.14 -10.10
N ASP A 136 -13.83 20.08 -9.37
CA ASP A 136 -14.84 21.13 -9.36
C ASP A 136 -14.44 22.35 -8.51
N ASN A 137 -13.68 22.14 -7.42
CA ASN A 137 -13.47 23.17 -6.39
C ASN A 137 -12.02 23.67 -6.27
N ALA A 138 -11.05 22.89 -6.76
CA ALA A 138 -9.62 23.18 -6.70
C ALA A 138 -8.96 23.05 -8.09
N PRO A 139 -9.45 23.79 -9.11
CA PRO A 139 -9.02 23.63 -10.50
C PRO A 139 -7.55 23.97 -10.75
N ASP A 140 -6.90 24.65 -9.81
CA ASP A 140 -5.47 25.00 -9.90
C ASP A 140 -4.59 24.03 -9.09
N ALA A 141 -5.14 23.06 -8.36
CA ALA A 141 -4.34 22.17 -7.52
C ALA A 141 -3.54 21.14 -8.34
N VAL A 142 -2.49 20.60 -7.72
CA VAL A 142 -1.87 19.34 -8.14
C VAL A 142 -2.46 18.22 -7.27
N VAL A 143 -2.80 17.08 -7.87
CA VAL A 143 -3.24 15.89 -7.13
C VAL A 143 -2.21 14.80 -7.32
N VAL A 144 -1.81 14.18 -6.23
CA VAL A 144 -0.94 13.01 -6.20
C VAL A 144 -1.74 11.86 -5.62
N MET A 145 -1.61 10.68 -6.21
CA MET A 145 -2.33 9.47 -5.77
C MET A 145 -1.41 8.27 -5.79
N HIS A 146 -1.73 7.26 -5.00
CA HIS A 146 -1.01 5.98 -5.00
C HIS A 146 -1.87 4.84 -5.56
N ASP A 147 -1.32 3.63 -5.61
CA ASP A 147 -2.04 2.41 -5.94
C ASP A 147 -2.72 2.37 -7.33
N LEU A 148 -2.11 3.05 -8.31
CA LEU A 148 -2.56 3.08 -9.71
C LEU A 148 -2.07 1.92 -10.58
N LEU A 149 -1.26 1.03 -10.01
CA LEU A 149 -0.87 -0.26 -10.59
C LEU A 149 -1.38 -1.40 -9.71
N TRP A 150 -0.89 -2.61 -9.97
CA TRP A 150 -1.20 -3.77 -9.14
C TRP A 150 -0.89 -3.46 -7.66
N PRO A 151 -1.75 -3.85 -6.69
CA PRO A 151 -2.94 -4.69 -6.88
C PRO A 151 -4.24 -3.91 -7.12
N CYS A 152 -4.29 -2.62 -6.77
CA CYS A 152 -5.53 -1.87 -6.60
C CYS A 152 -6.00 -1.10 -7.85
N ALA A 153 -5.14 -0.93 -8.87
CA ALA A 153 -5.46 -0.18 -10.08
C ALA A 153 -6.83 -0.51 -10.68
N ARG A 154 -7.09 -1.81 -10.78
CA ARG A 154 -8.29 -2.38 -11.42
C ARG A 154 -9.08 -3.25 -10.44
N ARG A 155 -8.82 -3.16 -9.14
CA ARG A 155 -9.48 -4.01 -8.15
C ARG A 155 -9.63 -3.23 -6.86
N ASP A 156 -10.86 -3.05 -6.39
CA ASP A 156 -11.10 -2.41 -5.11
C ASP A 156 -10.55 -3.24 -3.95
N LEU A 157 -10.04 -2.52 -2.95
CA LEU A 157 -9.72 -3.02 -1.63
C LEU A 157 -10.60 -2.31 -0.60
N TYR A 158 -11.10 -3.08 0.37
CA TYR A 158 -11.99 -2.61 1.42
C TYR A 158 -11.40 -2.95 2.78
N TYR A 159 -11.02 -1.95 3.58
CA TYR A 159 -10.66 -2.14 4.98
C TYR A 159 -11.82 -2.77 5.76
N GLU A 160 -11.52 -3.57 6.78
CA GLU A 160 -12.52 -4.27 7.59
C GLU A 160 -12.52 -3.79 9.06
N PRO A 161 -13.69 -3.37 9.60
CA PRO A 161 -14.97 -3.23 8.91
C PRO A 161 -14.98 -2.03 7.95
N SER A 162 -15.56 -2.22 6.77
CA SER A 162 -15.65 -1.15 5.76
C SER A 162 -16.74 -0.15 6.12
N PRO A 163 -16.48 1.17 6.04
CA PRO A 163 -17.49 2.20 6.26
C PRO A 163 -18.42 2.42 5.05
N LEU A 164 -18.12 1.80 3.91
CA LEU A 164 -18.88 1.98 2.67
C LEU A 164 -20.25 1.30 2.74
N ALA A 165 -21.22 1.93 2.08
CA ALA A 165 -22.53 1.34 1.85
C ALA A 165 -22.42 0.09 0.95
N PRO A 166 -23.28 -0.94 1.12
CA PRO A 166 -23.22 -2.15 0.31
C PRO A 166 -23.26 -1.92 -1.20
N GLU A 167 -23.97 -0.90 -1.67
CA GLU A 167 -24.08 -0.50 -3.08
C GLU A 167 -22.79 0.07 -3.68
N ASP A 168 -21.86 0.53 -2.85
CA ASP A 168 -20.54 1.03 -3.25
C ASP A 168 -19.45 -0.03 -3.10
N LYS A 169 -19.83 -1.28 -2.79
CA LYS A 169 -18.93 -2.42 -2.67
C LYS A 169 -19.24 -3.49 -3.71
N HIS A 170 -18.20 -4.03 -4.33
CA HIS A 170 -18.27 -5.28 -5.06
C HIS A 170 -18.34 -6.47 -4.09
N ALA A 171 -18.71 -7.64 -4.61
CA ALA A 171 -18.53 -8.88 -3.86
C ALA A 171 -17.05 -9.07 -3.52
N THR A 172 -16.74 -9.41 -2.26
CA THR A 172 -15.37 -9.42 -1.74
C THR A 172 -14.85 -10.83 -1.44
N SER A 173 -13.53 -10.94 -1.28
CA SER A 173 -12.82 -12.14 -0.84
C SER A 173 -11.73 -11.78 0.16
N ALA A 174 -11.44 -12.70 1.08
CA ALA A 174 -10.29 -12.64 1.97
C ALA A 174 -8.98 -13.13 1.30
N ASP A 175 -9.11 -13.84 0.18
CA ASP A 175 -7.98 -14.25 -0.66
C ASP A 175 -7.43 -13.05 -1.44
N GLY A 176 -6.15 -13.11 -1.79
CA GLY A 176 -5.42 -11.98 -2.37
C GLY A 176 -5.01 -12.20 -3.83
N PRO A 177 -4.77 -11.12 -4.59
CA PRO A 177 -4.24 -11.21 -5.94
C PRO A 177 -2.77 -11.65 -5.94
N THR A 178 -2.31 -12.12 -7.10
CA THR A 178 -0.92 -12.48 -7.35
C THR A 178 -0.52 -12.09 -8.77
N ALA A 179 0.77 -12.04 -9.08
CA ALA A 179 1.28 -11.72 -10.42
C ALA A 179 1.36 -12.95 -11.35
N TRP A 180 1.09 -14.15 -10.83
CA TRP A 180 1.35 -15.41 -11.52
C TRP A 180 0.11 -16.01 -12.20
N HIS A 181 -1.09 -15.60 -11.81
CA HIS A 181 -2.37 -15.97 -12.39
C HIS A 181 -3.45 -14.96 -11.98
N ASP A 182 -4.60 -15.00 -12.65
CA ASP A 182 -5.65 -13.97 -12.52
C ASP A 182 -6.61 -14.24 -11.34
N GLU A 183 -6.70 -15.50 -10.89
CA GLU A 183 -7.54 -15.89 -9.75
C GLU A 183 -6.97 -15.39 -8.42
N LEU A 184 -7.86 -15.14 -7.45
CA LEU A 184 -7.46 -14.89 -6.07
C LEU A 184 -6.98 -16.18 -5.42
N THR A 185 -6.04 -16.04 -4.48
CA THR A 185 -5.45 -17.16 -3.75
C THR A 185 -5.15 -16.79 -2.30
N PRO A 186 -5.27 -17.73 -1.34
CA PRO A 186 -4.86 -17.48 0.05
C PRO A 186 -3.35 -17.23 0.20
N ALA A 187 -2.56 -17.53 -0.84
CA ALA A 187 -1.12 -17.28 -0.90
C ALA A 187 -0.76 -15.93 -1.58
N GLY A 188 -1.77 -15.11 -1.91
CA GLY A 188 -1.60 -13.82 -2.59
C GLY A 188 -1.39 -12.65 -1.63
N PHE A 189 -1.65 -11.43 -2.11
CA PHE A 189 -1.64 -10.23 -1.28
C PHE A 189 -2.91 -10.15 -0.42
N VAL A 190 -2.86 -10.80 0.74
CA VAL A 190 -3.99 -10.94 1.67
C VAL A 190 -3.92 -9.91 2.79
N GLY A 191 -5.08 -9.46 3.27
CA GLY A 191 -5.18 -8.50 4.37
C GLY A 191 -5.09 -9.10 5.77
N ALA A 192 -5.08 -10.44 5.91
CA ALA A 192 -5.07 -11.13 7.20
C ALA A 192 -6.15 -10.63 8.19
N GLY A 193 -7.32 -10.24 7.66
CA GLY A 193 -8.44 -9.68 8.42
C GLY A 193 -8.49 -8.15 8.48
N ALA A 194 -7.45 -7.43 8.06
CA ALA A 194 -7.44 -5.96 7.99
C ALA A 194 -8.19 -5.41 6.77
N PHE A 195 -8.22 -6.16 5.67
CA PHE A 195 -8.97 -5.80 4.46
C PHE A 195 -9.42 -7.03 3.67
N THR A 196 -10.41 -6.82 2.81
CA THR A 196 -10.82 -7.72 1.73
C THR A 196 -10.63 -7.05 0.37
N VAL A 197 -10.62 -7.82 -0.71
CA VAL A 197 -10.53 -7.29 -2.08
C VAL A 197 -11.75 -7.70 -2.90
N ALA A 198 -12.12 -6.91 -3.91
CA ALA A 198 -13.14 -7.30 -4.88
C ALA A 198 -12.76 -8.65 -5.53
N GLN A 199 -13.74 -9.52 -5.74
CA GLN A 199 -13.54 -10.88 -6.28
C GLN A 199 -12.95 -10.87 -7.70
N HIS A 200 -13.31 -9.88 -8.50
CA HIS A 200 -12.83 -9.71 -9.87
C HIS A 200 -12.07 -8.39 -10.03
N ALA A 201 -11.07 -8.39 -10.92
CA ALA A 201 -10.42 -7.18 -11.38
C ALA A 201 -11.09 -6.70 -12.69
N GLY A 202 -11.07 -5.39 -12.90
CA GLY A 202 -11.67 -4.70 -14.03
C GLY A 202 -13.19 -4.57 -13.91
N GLY A 203 -13.79 -4.06 -14.97
CA GLY A 203 -15.22 -3.73 -15.01
C GLY A 203 -15.51 -2.29 -14.58
N GLU A 204 -16.79 -1.94 -14.63
CA GLU A 204 -17.25 -0.61 -14.24
C GLU A 204 -17.02 -0.39 -12.74
N ARG A 205 -16.56 0.82 -12.39
CA ARG A 205 -16.46 1.27 -11.00
C ARG A 205 -15.59 0.36 -10.11
N ASN A 206 -14.45 -0.12 -10.61
CA ASN A 206 -13.58 -1.07 -9.90
C ASN A 206 -12.09 -0.71 -10.04
N GLY A 207 -11.47 -0.32 -8.93
CA GLY A 207 -10.07 0.05 -8.79
C GLY A 207 -9.79 1.55 -8.93
N VAL A 208 -8.65 1.96 -8.38
CA VAL A 208 -8.23 3.37 -8.28
C VAL A 208 -7.98 3.97 -9.67
N ALA A 209 -7.29 3.26 -10.56
CA ALA A 209 -7.02 3.77 -11.91
C ALA A 209 -8.31 3.95 -12.72
N THR A 210 -9.30 3.08 -12.51
CA THR A 210 -10.63 3.21 -13.13
C THR A 210 -11.33 4.49 -12.66
N ALA A 211 -11.25 4.85 -11.37
CA ALA A 211 -11.80 6.10 -10.85
C ALA A 211 -11.15 7.33 -11.49
N VAL A 212 -9.82 7.32 -11.62
CA VAL A 212 -9.07 8.42 -12.27
C VAL A 212 -9.50 8.60 -13.72
N GLU A 213 -9.58 7.51 -14.48
CA GLU A 213 -9.98 7.52 -15.89
C GLU A 213 -11.41 8.02 -16.07
N ASP A 214 -12.35 7.54 -15.24
CA ASP A 214 -13.76 7.92 -15.31
C ASP A 214 -13.98 9.39 -14.94
N VAL A 215 -13.18 9.95 -14.02
CA VAL A 215 -13.22 11.39 -13.71
C VAL A 215 -12.61 12.22 -14.83
N LEU A 216 -11.46 11.82 -15.38
CA LEU A 216 -10.81 12.53 -16.50
C LEU A 216 -11.66 12.54 -17.78
N ALA A 217 -12.45 11.48 -18.01
CA ALA A 217 -13.31 11.37 -19.18
C ALA A 217 -14.56 12.27 -19.14
N ARG A 218 -14.86 12.92 -18.00
CA ARG A 218 -16.04 13.79 -17.86
C ARG A 218 -15.89 15.07 -18.68
N PRO A 219 -16.98 15.58 -19.29
CA PRO A 219 -16.95 16.87 -19.96
C PRO A 219 -16.48 18.00 -19.03
N GLY A 220 -15.57 18.84 -19.51
CA GLY A 220 -14.98 19.94 -18.73
C GLY A 220 -13.63 19.64 -18.09
N ASN A 221 -13.20 18.37 -18.08
CA ASN A 221 -11.94 17.94 -17.47
C ASN A 221 -10.77 17.86 -18.46
N GLU A 222 -10.93 18.35 -19.70
CA GLU A 222 -9.94 18.23 -20.79
C GLU A 222 -8.66 19.03 -20.54
N GLN A 223 -8.67 19.92 -19.55
CA GLN A 223 -7.51 20.70 -19.13
C GLN A 223 -6.67 20.00 -18.06
N TRP A 224 -7.11 18.86 -17.53
CA TRP A 224 -6.30 18.02 -16.66
C TRP A 224 -5.43 17.06 -17.48
N ARG A 225 -4.24 16.77 -16.95
CA ARG A 225 -3.29 15.80 -17.47
C ARG A 225 -2.95 14.82 -16.38
N PHE A 226 -2.59 13.62 -16.79
CA PHE A 226 -2.26 12.52 -15.90
C PHE A 226 -0.89 11.94 -16.27
N GLY A 227 0.03 11.96 -15.30
CA GLY A 227 1.30 11.26 -15.38
C GLY A 227 1.33 10.11 -14.38
N LEU A 228 1.76 8.93 -14.81
CA LEU A 228 1.90 7.75 -13.97
C LEU A 228 3.38 7.39 -13.82
N VAL A 229 3.91 7.42 -12.61
CA VAL A 229 5.24 6.89 -12.29
C VAL A 229 5.10 5.40 -12.00
N PRO A 230 5.63 4.49 -12.85
CA PRO A 230 5.39 3.07 -12.75
C PRO A 230 6.36 2.40 -11.77
N ALA A 231 6.36 2.86 -10.52
CA ALA A 231 7.16 2.33 -9.44
C ALA A 231 6.30 2.20 -8.18
N VAL A 232 6.59 1.19 -7.36
CA VAL A 232 5.97 0.94 -6.05
C VAL A 232 4.44 1.09 -6.10
N PHE A 233 3.74 0.13 -6.72
CA PHE A 233 2.28 0.11 -6.91
C PHE A 233 1.70 1.30 -7.71
N GLY A 234 2.55 2.20 -8.23
CA GLY A 234 2.16 3.25 -9.16
C GLY A 234 1.73 4.53 -8.46
N MET A 235 2.48 5.62 -8.70
CA MET A 235 2.12 6.96 -8.25
C MET A 235 1.56 7.78 -9.41
N GLY A 236 0.34 8.27 -9.26
CA GLY A 236 -0.30 9.20 -10.18
C GLY A 236 -0.02 10.65 -9.81
N VAL A 237 0.15 11.51 -10.83
CA VAL A 237 0.16 12.97 -10.68
C VAL A 237 -0.81 13.56 -11.68
N LEU A 238 -1.83 14.26 -11.18
CA LEU A 238 -2.77 15.05 -11.95
C LEU A 238 -2.40 16.53 -11.84
N TYR A 239 -2.31 17.19 -12.98
CA TYR A 239 -1.91 18.60 -13.09
C TYR A 239 -2.59 19.25 -14.29
N ARG A 240 -2.44 20.56 -14.45
CA ARG A 240 -3.08 21.29 -15.55
C ARG A 240 -2.24 21.20 -16.82
N ALA A 241 -2.89 21.11 -17.97
CA ALA A 241 -2.24 21.11 -19.28
C ALA A 241 -1.41 22.37 -19.55
N ALA A 242 -1.67 23.46 -18.80
CA ALA A 242 -0.88 24.67 -18.83
C ALA A 242 0.49 24.53 -18.12
N ASP A 243 0.65 23.54 -17.22
CA ASP A 243 1.86 23.31 -16.43
C ASP A 243 2.92 22.51 -17.22
N GLN A 244 3.26 22.96 -18.43
CA GLN A 244 4.21 22.26 -19.30
C GLN A 244 5.58 22.02 -18.66
N GLY A 245 6.03 22.95 -17.81
CA GLY A 245 7.29 22.79 -17.07
C GLY A 245 7.26 21.61 -16.09
N LEU A 246 6.12 21.42 -15.40
CA LEU A 246 5.94 20.28 -14.51
C LEU A 246 5.85 18.97 -15.31
N GLU A 247 5.10 18.96 -16.41
CA GLU A 247 5.00 17.82 -17.33
C GLU A 247 6.38 17.38 -17.83
N ASP A 248 7.17 18.32 -18.35
CA ASP A 248 8.53 18.06 -18.85
C ASP A 248 9.46 17.50 -17.77
N ALA A 249 9.32 17.97 -16.53
CA ALA A 249 10.13 17.54 -15.39
C ALA A 249 9.70 16.17 -14.83
N LEU A 250 8.43 15.80 -14.96
CA LEU A 250 7.90 14.49 -14.55
C LEU A 250 8.18 13.40 -15.60
N ARG A 251 8.26 13.77 -16.88
CA ARG A 251 8.46 12.84 -18.01
C ARG A 251 9.56 11.78 -17.81
N PRO A 252 10.75 12.09 -17.26
CA PRO A 252 11.79 11.07 -17.02
C PRO A 252 11.37 9.93 -16.08
N TYR A 253 10.36 10.16 -15.23
CA TYR A 253 9.82 9.17 -14.31
C TYR A 253 8.57 8.50 -14.89
N THR A 254 7.69 9.27 -15.53
CA THR A 254 6.40 8.75 -16.01
C THR A 254 6.50 7.96 -17.31
N GLU A 255 7.52 8.23 -18.13
CA GLU A 255 7.78 7.51 -19.40
C GLU A 255 8.98 6.55 -19.27
N SER A 256 9.28 6.09 -18.05
CA SER A 256 10.45 5.25 -17.79
C SER A 256 10.14 3.76 -17.90
N ASP A 257 10.51 3.15 -19.03
CA ASP A 257 10.49 1.69 -19.21
C ASP A 257 11.36 0.96 -18.17
N LEU A 258 12.43 1.62 -17.69
CA LEU A 258 13.29 1.06 -16.65
C LEU A 258 12.53 0.94 -15.32
N LEU A 259 11.82 1.99 -14.90
CA LEU A 259 11.01 1.95 -13.67
C LEU A 259 9.91 0.89 -13.79
N ALA A 260 9.20 0.86 -14.92
CA ALA A 260 8.17 -0.14 -15.17
C ALA A 260 8.74 -1.58 -15.11
N THR A 261 9.91 -1.81 -15.70
CA THR A 261 10.60 -3.11 -15.66
C THR A 261 10.97 -3.49 -14.23
N MET A 262 11.52 -2.54 -13.45
CA MET A 262 11.87 -2.77 -12.05
C MET A 262 10.64 -3.07 -11.20
N GLU A 263 9.53 -2.36 -11.41
CA GLU A 263 8.29 -2.57 -10.67
C GLU A 263 7.65 -3.92 -10.96
N ASN A 264 7.55 -4.29 -12.25
CA ASN A 264 7.03 -5.60 -12.65
C ASN A 264 7.88 -6.74 -12.05
N ASN A 265 9.20 -6.58 -12.04
CA ASN A 265 10.09 -7.53 -11.39
C ASN A 265 9.87 -7.58 -9.87
N ARG A 266 9.76 -6.41 -9.21
CA ARG A 266 9.53 -6.31 -7.77
C ARG A 266 8.23 -7.00 -7.36
N VAL A 267 7.13 -6.74 -8.06
CA VAL A 267 5.81 -7.34 -7.79
C VAL A 267 5.84 -8.86 -7.97
N ALA A 268 6.47 -9.36 -9.05
CA ALA A 268 6.62 -10.80 -9.27
C ALA A 268 7.45 -11.47 -8.15
N LEU A 269 8.58 -10.87 -7.75
CA LEU A 269 9.40 -11.37 -6.65
C LEU A 269 8.67 -11.31 -5.31
N TYR A 270 7.99 -10.20 -5.02
CA TYR A 270 7.24 -10.02 -3.78
C TYR A 270 6.13 -11.05 -3.64
N THR A 271 5.29 -11.22 -4.68
CA THR A 271 4.22 -12.23 -4.68
C THR A 271 4.75 -13.66 -4.59
N ARG A 272 5.95 -13.93 -5.14
CA ARG A 272 6.62 -15.22 -4.94
C ARG A 272 7.04 -15.44 -3.48
N VAL A 273 7.50 -14.40 -2.80
CA VAL A 273 7.83 -14.48 -1.36
C VAL A 273 6.57 -14.73 -0.52
N LEU A 274 5.45 -14.05 -0.82
CA LEU A 274 4.17 -14.30 -0.15
C LEU A 274 3.73 -15.76 -0.30
N GLN A 275 3.85 -16.31 -1.52
CA GLN A 275 3.56 -17.71 -1.77
C GLN A 275 4.45 -18.63 -0.92
N MET A 276 5.76 -18.38 -0.88
CA MET A 276 6.69 -19.19 -0.08
C MET A 276 6.39 -19.09 1.43
N GLN A 277 5.99 -17.92 1.93
CA GLN A 277 5.58 -17.75 3.32
C GLN A 277 4.33 -18.56 3.66
N TYR A 278 3.33 -18.53 2.77
CA TYR A 278 2.12 -19.33 2.92
C TYR A 278 2.42 -20.83 2.92
N GLU A 279 3.21 -21.31 1.96
CA GLU A 279 3.61 -22.72 1.85
C GLU A 279 4.41 -23.17 3.08
N ALA A 280 5.34 -22.34 3.58
CA ALA A 280 6.13 -22.64 4.77
C ALA A 280 5.26 -22.71 6.03
N ALA A 281 4.30 -21.80 6.20
CA ALA A 281 3.35 -21.83 7.31
C ALA A 281 2.46 -23.08 7.27
N ALA A 282 1.98 -23.46 6.08
CA ALA A 282 1.20 -24.69 5.90
C ALA A 282 2.01 -25.95 6.23
N GLN A 283 3.29 -26.00 5.82
CA GLN A 283 4.19 -27.10 6.16
C GLN A 283 4.47 -27.20 7.66
N ALA A 284 4.69 -26.07 8.35
CA ALA A 284 4.87 -26.04 9.79
C ALA A 284 3.63 -26.55 10.53
N GLY A 285 2.43 -26.09 10.14
CA GLY A 285 1.17 -26.56 10.72
C GLY A 285 0.95 -28.06 10.51
N HIS A 286 1.30 -28.59 9.33
CA HIS A 286 1.24 -30.04 9.08
C HIS A 286 2.25 -30.82 9.93
N ALA A 287 3.48 -30.31 10.10
CA ALA A 287 4.48 -30.94 10.96
C ALA A 287 4.02 -30.99 12.43
N ASP A 288 3.40 -29.92 12.93
CA ASP A 288 2.83 -29.87 14.28
C ASP A 288 1.69 -30.88 14.45
N GLN A 289 0.74 -30.94 13.50
CA GLN A 289 -0.33 -31.94 13.51
C GLN A 289 0.20 -33.37 13.47
N LEU A 290 1.24 -33.62 12.68
CA LEU A 290 1.89 -34.93 12.63
C LEU A 290 2.58 -35.27 13.96
N ALA A 291 3.26 -34.30 14.57
CA ALA A 291 3.88 -34.47 15.88
C ALA A 291 2.85 -34.75 16.99
N GLU A 292 1.70 -34.07 16.96
CA GLU A 292 0.57 -34.34 17.85
C GLU A 292 0.01 -35.75 17.65
N THR A 293 -0.19 -36.15 16.39
CA THR A 293 -0.68 -37.48 16.02
C THR A 293 0.29 -38.58 16.48
N VAL A 294 1.58 -38.42 16.20
CA VAL A 294 2.64 -39.36 16.64
C VAL A 294 2.67 -39.42 18.17
N SER A 295 2.56 -38.29 18.86
CA SER A 295 2.51 -38.25 20.32
C SER A 295 1.26 -38.95 20.88
N ALA A 296 0.11 -38.80 20.25
CA ALA A 296 -1.13 -39.47 20.61
C ALA A 296 -1.03 -40.99 20.40
N GLN A 297 -0.51 -41.43 19.25
CA GLN A 297 -0.28 -42.84 18.96
C GLN A 297 0.73 -43.47 19.92
N ARG A 298 1.81 -42.75 20.28
CA ARG A 298 2.78 -43.20 21.27
C ARG A 298 2.12 -43.50 22.62
N ARG A 299 1.30 -42.57 23.13
CA ARG A 299 0.54 -42.74 24.37
C ARG A 299 -0.38 -43.95 24.32
N GLU A 300 -1.03 -44.19 23.18
CA GLU A 300 -1.92 -45.33 23.02
C GLU A 300 -1.17 -46.66 22.98
N ILE A 301 -0.01 -46.73 22.29
CA ILE A 301 0.86 -47.90 22.31
C ILE A 301 1.34 -48.20 23.73
N ASP A 302 1.77 -47.18 24.47
CA ASP A 302 2.21 -47.35 25.86
C ASP A 302 1.09 -47.86 26.77
N ARG A 303 -0.14 -47.36 26.57
CA ARG A 303 -1.35 -47.85 27.27
C ARG A 303 -1.61 -49.32 26.96
N LEU A 304 -1.65 -49.68 25.68
CA LEU A 304 -1.89 -51.06 25.24
C LEU A 304 -0.82 -52.02 25.74
N ASN A 305 0.45 -51.61 25.73
CA ASN A 305 1.56 -52.40 26.29
C ASN A 305 1.40 -52.62 27.81
N ALA A 306 0.98 -51.60 28.55
CA ALA A 306 0.73 -51.72 29.99
C ALA A 306 -0.50 -52.61 30.30
N GLU A 307 -1.54 -52.56 29.49
CA GLU A 307 -2.69 -53.48 29.57
C GLU A 307 -2.28 -54.92 29.25
N LEU A 308 -1.49 -55.12 28.20
CA LEU A 308 -0.96 -56.41 27.81
C LEU A 308 -0.09 -57.01 28.93
N HIS A 309 0.83 -56.23 29.51
CA HIS A 309 1.65 -56.69 30.64
C HIS A 309 0.81 -57.09 31.86
N ARG A 310 -0.20 -56.29 32.22
CA ARG A 310 -1.15 -56.64 33.30
C ARG A 310 -1.90 -57.94 33.01
N ALA A 311 -2.34 -58.15 31.77
CA ALA A 311 -3.01 -59.37 31.36
C ALA A 311 -2.09 -60.61 31.45
N TRP A 312 -0.82 -60.47 31.03
CA TRP A 312 0.19 -61.53 31.16
C TRP A 312 0.53 -61.87 32.61
N GLU A 313 0.64 -60.87 33.48
CA GLU A 313 0.87 -61.09 34.91
C GLU A 313 -0.31 -61.82 35.58
N ALA A 314 -1.55 -61.44 35.25
CA ALA A 314 -2.74 -62.13 35.76
C ALA A 314 -2.80 -63.61 35.32
N LEU A 315 -2.46 -63.89 34.05
CA LEU A 315 -2.36 -65.26 33.51
C LEU A 315 -1.25 -66.09 34.16
N ARG A 316 -0.14 -65.45 34.55
CA ARG A 316 1.00 -66.10 35.20
C ARG A 316 0.72 -66.44 36.67
N ILE A 317 -0.20 -65.74 37.34
CA ILE A 317 -0.63 -66.02 38.72
C ILE A 317 -1.63 -67.20 38.78
N HIS A 318 -2.26 -67.56 37.65
CA HIS A 318 -3.25 -68.64 37.55
C HIS A 318 -2.69 -69.96 36.96
N ARG A 319 -1.37 -70.08 36.86
CA ARG A 319 -0.64 -71.32 36.50
C ARG A 319 0.16 -71.82 37.69
#